data_AF-A0A924Z7I3-F1
#
_entry.id   AF-A0A924Z7I3-F1
#
_cell.length_a   1.000
_cell.length_b   1.000
_cell.length_c   1.000
_cell.angle_alpha   90.00
_cell.angle_beta   90.00
_cell.angle_gamma   90.00
#
_symmetry.space_group_name_H-M   'P 1'
#
loop_
_entity.id
_entity.type
_entity.pdbx_description
1 polymer ?
#
loop_
_entity_poly.entity_id
_entity_poly.type
_entity_poly.pdbx_seq_one_letter_code
_entity_poly.pdbx_strand_id
1 'polypeptide(L)'
;MSRNARWRQTLLATALTAAAALPAAAWGPNGHQTVGAIADQLIAGTPTAQKVRAVLGGNLQLASVWADCARAVESSGSNWTYTQSGTHKECAQFENESSQAAMVAFVKRNASRCGGFASHAQCRHKAYHFTDIAIGQPRYDPALPGASPNDLVHAIGAAITVLQGGPSPAPINIVGQREALRLLAHYIGDLHQPLHVGSIYLSDAGQAMNPTTPQEAHEHDNAGGNQLLLKGWKLHAVWDDVPGKLTTTLMTGAGATQARKVKTTRGLINQWPTVWAGDTLADADQVFKGLKIAPKAGDTWAVTATEPGYRLAREALQQAQIVKAGARLAQVVSTLWP
;
A
#
# COMPACT_ATOMS: atom_id res chain seq x y z
N MET A 1 -16.50 -51.89 49.83
CA MET A 1 -16.23 -51.75 48.38
C MET A 1 -17.18 -50.66 47.87
N SER A 2 -16.80 -49.37 47.86
CA SER A 2 -16.22 -48.64 46.70
C SER A 2 -17.08 -48.82 45.43
N ARG A 3 -17.64 -47.81 44.75
CA ARG A 3 -17.48 -46.34 44.73
C ARG A 3 -18.68 -45.74 43.96
N ASN A 4 -19.11 -44.56 44.39
CA ASN A 4 -19.94 -43.63 43.61
C ASN A 4 -19.19 -43.14 42.35
N ALA A 5 -19.88 -42.98 41.22
CA ALA A 5 -19.43 -42.11 40.14
C ALA A 5 -20.63 -41.53 39.37
N ARG A 6 -21.10 -40.36 39.82
CA ARG A 6 -21.97 -39.48 39.04
C ARG A 6 -21.11 -38.82 37.96
N TRP A 7 -21.43 -39.07 36.70
CA TRP A 7 -20.80 -38.39 35.56
C TRP A 7 -21.24 -36.93 35.54
N ARG A 8 -20.33 -36.01 35.90
CA ARG A 8 -20.51 -34.58 35.62
C ARG A 8 -20.01 -34.33 34.19
N GLN A 9 -20.95 -34.10 33.27
CA GLN A 9 -20.62 -33.55 31.95
C GLN A 9 -20.10 -32.13 32.17
N THR A 10 -18.81 -31.93 32.00
CA THR A 10 -18.19 -30.61 32.01
C THR A 10 -18.23 -30.11 30.57
N LEU A 11 -19.20 -29.26 30.25
CA LEU A 11 -19.23 -28.53 28.99
C LEU A 11 -18.08 -27.51 29.00
N LEU A 12 -16.97 -27.87 28.35
CA LEU A 12 -15.93 -26.92 27.97
C LEU A 12 -16.48 -26.05 26.83
N ALA A 13 -16.98 -24.88 27.18
CA ALA A 13 -17.27 -23.83 26.21
C ALA A 13 -15.93 -23.30 25.67
N THR A 14 -15.50 -23.83 24.53
CA THR A 14 -14.43 -23.24 23.72
C THR A 14 -14.94 -21.90 23.18
N ALA A 15 -14.58 -20.81 23.85
CA ALA A 15 -14.74 -19.47 23.31
C ALA A 15 -13.78 -19.32 22.11
N LEU A 16 -14.28 -19.60 20.90
CA LEU A 16 -13.63 -19.16 19.67
C LEU A 16 -13.70 -17.62 19.65
N THR A 17 -12.61 -16.99 20.08
CA THR A 17 -12.36 -15.59 19.76
C THR A 17 -11.98 -15.54 18.28
N ALA A 18 -12.97 -15.35 17.42
CA ALA A 18 -12.74 -14.92 16.05
C ALA A 18 -12.17 -13.50 16.10
N ALA A 19 -10.84 -13.39 16.19
CA ALA A 19 -10.15 -12.16 15.85
C ALA A 19 -10.42 -11.92 14.36
N ALA A 20 -11.35 -11.00 14.06
CA ALA A 20 -11.54 -10.52 12.71
C ALA A 20 -10.22 -9.89 12.27
N ALA A 21 -9.45 -10.63 11.46
CA ALA A 21 -8.28 -10.09 10.80
C ALA A 21 -8.80 -9.00 9.85
N LEU A 22 -8.60 -7.74 10.23
CA LEU A 22 -8.80 -6.62 9.34
C LEU A 22 -7.97 -6.88 8.07
N PRO A 23 -8.51 -6.61 6.87
CA PRO A 23 -7.75 -6.78 5.64
C PRO A 23 -6.48 -5.93 5.71
N ALA A 24 -5.36 -6.52 5.33
CA ALA A 24 -4.09 -5.82 5.20
C ALA A 24 -4.24 -4.80 4.05
N ALA A 25 -4.24 -3.52 4.42
CA ALA A 25 -4.16 -2.38 3.53
C ALA A 25 -2.69 -2.05 3.28
N ALA A 26 -2.40 -1.08 2.42
CA ALA A 26 -1.07 -0.54 2.24
C ALA A 26 -0.55 0.16 3.51
N TRP A 27 0.44 1.07 3.45
CA TRP A 27 0.74 1.95 4.60
C TRP A 27 -0.58 2.28 5.29
N GLY A 28 -0.71 2.01 6.59
CA GLY A 28 -1.99 2.22 7.26
C GLY A 28 -2.43 3.68 7.07
N PRO A 29 -3.71 4.02 7.34
CA PRO A 29 -4.22 5.37 7.12
C PRO A 29 -3.33 6.47 7.73
N ASN A 30 -2.70 6.19 8.87
CA ASN A 30 -1.72 7.07 9.51
C ASN A 30 -0.48 7.35 8.63
N GLY A 31 0.08 6.33 7.98
CA GLY A 31 1.23 6.47 7.08
C GLY A 31 0.89 7.33 5.87
N HIS A 32 -0.19 7.01 5.16
CA HIS A 32 -0.67 7.79 4.01
C HIS A 32 -0.96 9.26 4.37
N GLN A 33 -1.71 9.49 5.45
CA GLN A 33 -2.01 10.84 5.90
C GLN A 33 -0.75 11.60 6.29
N THR A 34 0.25 10.93 6.88
CA THR A 34 1.54 11.56 7.20
C THR A 34 2.29 11.97 5.92
N VAL A 35 2.35 11.11 4.91
CA VAL A 35 2.95 11.42 3.61
C VAL A 35 2.28 12.65 2.98
N GLY A 36 0.95 12.65 2.92
CA GLY A 36 0.18 13.78 2.38
C GLY A 36 0.36 15.06 3.20
N ALA A 37 0.40 14.98 4.53
CA ALA A 37 0.59 16.13 5.41
C ALA A 37 1.99 16.74 5.29
N ILE A 38 3.04 15.92 5.13
CA ILE A 38 4.39 16.41 4.84
C ILE A 38 4.38 17.16 3.51
N ALA A 39 3.76 16.58 2.47
CA ALA A 39 3.69 17.22 1.17
C ALA A 39 2.95 18.56 1.22
N ASP A 40 1.79 18.61 1.90
CA ASP A 40 1.01 19.84 2.13
C ASP A 40 1.84 20.94 2.81
N GLN A 41 2.67 20.58 3.80
CA GLN A 41 3.57 21.53 4.49
C GLN A 41 4.70 22.04 3.59
N LEU A 42 5.22 21.21 2.68
CA LEU A 42 6.29 21.60 1.78
C LEU A 42 5.82 22.61 0.73
N ILE A 43 4.58 22.47 0.25
CA ILE A 43 3.99 23.36 -0.76
C ILE A 43 3.23 24.54 -0.15
N ALA A 44 3.11 24.63 1.18
CA ALA A 44 2.35 25.68 1.85
C ALA A 44 2.76 27.10 1.38
N GLY A 45 1.77 27.93 1.06
CA GLY A 45 1.99 29.31 0.58
C GLY A 45 2.36 29.45 -0.90
N THR A 46 2.42 28.36 -1.66
CA THR A 46 2.75 28.38 -3.10
C THR A 46 1.50 28.34 -4.00
N PRO A 47 1.59 28.74 -5.28
CA PRO A 47 0.55 28.48 -6.29
C PRO A 47 0.19 27.00 -6.41
N THR A 48 1.18 26.09 -6.27
CA THR A 48 0.97 24.64 -6.24
C THR A 48 -0.08 24.25 -5.20
N ALA A 49 0.03 24.78 -3.97
CA ALA A 49 -0.94 24.49 -2.90
C ALA A 49 -2.36 24.96 -3.26
N GLN A 50 -2.49 26.11 -3.91
CA GLN A 50 -3.80 26.62 -4.35
C GLN A 50 -4.40 25.70 -5.41
N LYS A 51 -3.59 25.25 -6.38
CA LYS A 51 -4.02 24.34 -7.44
C LYS A 51 -4.43 22.98 -6.88
N VAL A 52 -3.65 22.40 -5.97
CA VAL A 52 -3.98 21.15 -5.26
C VAL A 52 -5.33 21.27 -4.56
N ARG A 53 -5.54 22.36 -3.80
CA ARG A 53 -6.81 22.60 -3.10
C ARG A 53 -7.98 22.74 -4.06
N ALA A 54 -7.81 23.46 -5.17
CA ALA A 54 -8.85 23.64 -6.17
C ALA A 54 -9.25 22.31 -6.84
N VAL A 55 -8.27 21.44 -7.15
CA VAL A 55 -8.54 20.13 -7.77
C VAL A 55 -9.25 19.18 -6.79
N LEU A 56 -8.77 19.10 -5.55
CA LEU A 56 -9.27 18.14 -4.56
C LEU A 56 -10.55 18.60 -3.85
N GLY A 57 -10.74 19.91 -3.68
CA GLY A 57 -11.68 20.45 -2.69
C GLY A 57 -11.20 20.19 -1.25
N GLY A 58 -9.90 19.94 -1.05
CA GLY A 58 -9.28 19.49 0.19
C GLY A 58 -7.76 19.57 0.12
N ASN A 59 -7.04 18.68 0.80
CA ASN A 59 -5.58 18.65 0.83
C ASN A 59 -5.02 17.24 0.53
N LEU A 60 -3.70 17.11 0.39
CA LEU A 60 -3.07 15.83 0.07
C LEU A 60 -3.18 14.85 1.24
N GLN A 61 -3.08 15.32 2.48
CA GLN A 61 -3.28 14.51 3.68
C GLN A 61 -4.59 13.72 3.61
N LEU A 62 -5.70 14.39 3.35
CA LEU A 62 -7.02 13.76 3.32
C LEU A 62 -7.22 12.93 2.05
N ALA A 63 -6.71 13.37 0.91
CA ALA A 63 -6.83 12.64 -0.35
C ALA A 63 -6.06 11.31 -0.35
N SER A 64 -5.00 11.20 0.45
CA SER A 64 -4.08 10.06 0.47
C SER A 64 -4.71 8.72 0.86
N VAL A 65 -5.91 8.68 1.46
CA VAL A 65 -6.59 7.43 1.84
C VAL A 65 -7.69 7.02 0.86
N TRP A 66 -7.97 7.84 -0.17
CA TRP A 66 -9.11 7.63 -1.07
C TRP A 66 -9.02 6.30 -1.84
N ALA A 67 -7.84 5.90 -2.29
CA ALA A 67 -7.68 4.68 -3.08
C ALA A 67 -7.98 3.42 -2.25
N ASP A 68 -7.58 3.37 -0.98
CA ASP A 68 -7.92 2.26 -0.09
C ASP A 68 -9.41 2.27 0.30
N CYS A 69 -10.01 3.43 0.51
CA CYS A 69 -11.46 3.51 0.69
C CYS A 69 -12.21 2.95 -0.54
N ALA A 70 -11.71 3.19 -1.76
CA ALA A 70 -12.31 2.64 -2.97
C ALA A 70 -12.32 1.10 -3.03
N ARG A 71 -11.47 0.40 -2.25
CA ARG A 71 -11.48 -1.07 -2.15
C ARG A 71 -12.78 -1.62 -1.55
N ALA A 72 -13.55 -0.80 -0.83
CA ALA A 72 -14.85 -1.18 -0.30
C ALA A 72 -15.96 -1.28 -1.36
N VAL A 73 -15.67 -0.93 -2.62
CA VAL A 73 -16.61 -1.08 -3.73
C VAL A 73 -16.63 -2.54 -4.19
N GLU A 74 -17.71 -3.25 -3.88
CA GLU A 74 -17.96 -4.63 -4.28
C GLU A 74 -18.93 -4.70 -5.47
N SER A 75 -19.04 -5.87 -6.09
CA SER A 75 -19.99 -6.14 -7.16
C SER A 75 -20.83 -7.38 -6.91
N SER A 76 -22.10 -7.33 -7.27
CA SER A 76 -22.96 -8.50 -7.43
C SER A 76 -23.57 -8.47 -8.83
N GLY A 77 -23.09 -9.34 -9.72
CA GLY A 77 -23.41 -9.27 -11.15
C GLY A 77 -22.95 -7.94 -11.76
N SER A 78 -23.87 -7.22 -12.41
CA SER A 78 -23.61 -5.90 -13.01
C SER A 78 -23.78 -4.72 -12.02
N ASN A 79 -24.22 -4.99 -10.79
CA ASN A 79 -24.43 -3.98 -9.75
C ASN A 79 -23.13 -3.75 -8.96
N TRP A 80 -22.74 -2.48 -8.79
CA TRP A 80 -21.52 -2.08 -8.09
C TRP A 80 -21.87 -1.10 -6.97
N THR A 81 -21.45 -1.39 -5.75
CA THR A 81 -21.84 -0.60 -4.57
C THR A 81 -20.69 -0.47 -3.58
N TYR A 82 -20.62 0.66 -2.89
CA TYR A 82 -19.74 0.85 -1.75
C TYR A 82 -20.37 0.18 -0.51
N THR A 83 -19.69 -0.79 0.10
CA THR A 83 -20.31 -1.70 1.08
C THR A 83 -19.87 -1.50 2.53
N GLN A 84 -18.86 -0.67 2.80
CA GLN A 84 -18.24 -0.56 4.14
C GLN A 84 -18.45 0.82 4.80
N SER A 85 -19.56 1.51 4.51
CA SER A 85 -19.88 2.80 5.13
C SER A 85 -19.83 2.75 6.65
N GLY A 86 -19.11 3.66 7.29
CA GLY A 86 -18.96 3.77 8.74
C GLY A 86 -17.95 2.79 9.36
N THR A 87 -17.29 1.95 8.56
CA THR A 87 -16.34 0.94 9.07
C THR A 87 -14.97 1.54 9.37
N HIS A 88 -14.49 2.40 8.47
CA HIS A 88 -13.13 2.96 8.52
C HIS A 88 -13.21 4.48 8.73
N LYS A 89 -12.66 4.96 9.85
CA LYS A 89 -12.82 6.37 10.28
C LYS A 89 -12.21 7.35 9.29
N GLU A 90 -11.11 6.97 8.66
CA GLU A 90 -10.40 7.73 7.64
C GLU A 90 -11.22 7.91 6.34
N CYS A 91 -12.16 6.99 6.08
CA CYS A 91 -13.02 7.02 4.90
C CYS A 91 -14.27 7.86 5.09
N ALA A 92 -14.62 8.22 6.34
CA ALA A 92 -15.85 8.95 6.68
C ALA A 92 -16.07 10.22 5.83
N GLN A 93 -15.00 10.95 5.49
CA GLN A 93 -15.08 12.15 4.63
C GLN A 93 -15.53 11.85 3.18
N PHE A 94 -15.35 10.61 2.71
CA PHE A 94 -15.72 10.16 1.37
C PHE A 94 -17.06 9.41 1.36
N GLU A 95 -17.67 9.18 2.51
CA GLU A 95 -18.95 8.47 2.64
C GLU A 95 -20.13 9.42 2.41
N ASN A 96 -20.10 10.06 1.24
CA ASN A 96 -21.17 10.86 0.67
C ASN A 96 -21.46 10.38 -0.75
N GLU A 97 -22.67 10.64 -1.25
CA GLU A 97 -23.17 10.13 -2.53
C GLU A 97 -22.21 10.41 -3.69
N SER A 98 -21.71 11.64 -3.81
CA SER A 98 -20.80 12.04 -4.89
C SER A 98 -19.47 11.29 -4.85
N SER A 99 -18.88 11.15 -3.66
CA SER A 99 -17.58 10.49 -3.50
C SER A 99 -17.68 8.96 -3.65
N GLN A 100 -18.76 8.35 -3.15
CA GLN A 100 -19.03 6.93 -3.36
C GLN A 100 -19.32 6.63 -4.84
N ALA A 101 -20.10 7.47 -5.53
CA ALA A 101 -20.31 7.33 -6.97
C ALA A 101 -19.00 7.42 -7.76
N ALA A 102 -18.09 8.32 -7.37
CA ALA A 102 -16.77 8.43 -7.98
C ALA A 102 -15.91 7.17 -7.75
N MET A 103 -15.89 6.62 -6.54
CA MET A 103 -15.19 5.36 -6.25
C MET A 103 -15.79 4.19 -7.04
N VAL A 104 -17.12 4.07 -7.06
CA VAL A 104 -17.82 3.04 -7.84
C VAL A 104 -17.47 3.15 -9.31
N ALA A 105 -17.49 4.35 -9.87
CA ALA A 105 -17.13 4.58 -11.27
C ALA A 105 -15.67 4.20 -11.55
N PHE A 106 -14.72 4.60 -10.70
CA PHE A 106 -13.31 4.25 -10.81
C PHE A 106 -13.09 2.73 -10.80
N VAL A 107 -13.63 2.06 -9.78
CA VAL A 107 -13.46 0.61 -9.59
C VAL A 107 -14.10 -0.15 -10.74
N LYS A 108 -15.33 0.20 -11.13
CA LYS A 108 -16.03 -0.45 -12.25
C LYS A 108 -15.29 -0.28 -13.58
N ARG A 109 -14.79 0.92 -13.89
CA ARG A 109 -14.03 1.19 -15.13
C ARG A 109 -12.76 0.36 -15.23
N ASN A 110 -12.08 0.18 -14.10
CA ASN A 110 -10.85 -0.60 -14.08
C ASN A 110 -11.17 -2.10 -14.07
N ALA A 111 -12.17 -2.55 -13.31
CA ALA A 111 -12.57 -3.95 -13.23
C ALA A 111 -13.04 -4.57 -14.55
N SER A 112 -13.68 -3.77 -15.41
CA SER A 112 -14.26 -4.23 -16.68
C SER A 112 -13.22 -4.88 -17.62
N ARG A 113 -11.94 -4.55 -17.48
CA ARG A 113 -10.84 -5.16 -18.25
C ARG A 113 -10.74 -6.68 -18.07
N CYS A 114 -11.24 -7.20 -16.94
CA CYS A 114 -11.25 -8.61 -16.64
C CYS A 114 -12.44 -9.39 -17.20
N GLY A 115 -13.35 -8.74 -17.94
CA GLY A 115 -14.53 -9.39 -18.52
C GLY A 115 -15.37 -10.10 -17.45
N GLY A 116 -15.60 -11.40 -17.61
CA GLY A 116 -16.37 -12.22 -16.67
C GLY A 116 -15.78 -12.31 -15.25
N PHE A 117 -14.50 -11.97 -15.06
CA PHE A 117 -13.82 -11.99 -13.76
C PHE A 117 -13.81 -10.62 -13.06
N ALA A 118 -14.54 -9.62 -13.56
CA ALA A 118 -14.54 -8.27 -13.01
C ALA A 118 -14.85 -8.21 -11.49
N SER A 119 -15.63 -9.15 -10.97
CA SER A 119 -15.96 -9.25 -9.54
C SER A 119 -14.81 -9.72 -8.65
N HIS A 120 -13.74 -10.31 -9.21
CA HIS A 120 -12.60 -10.76 -8.42
C HIS A 120 -11.82 -9.56 -7.84
N ALA A 121 -11.43 -9.64 -6.57
CA ALA A 121 -10.72 -8.56 -5.89
C ALA A 121 -9.44 -8.11 -6.62
N GLN A 122 -8.73 -9.04 -7.26
CA GLN A 122 -7.53 -8.77 -8.07
C GLN A 122 -7.83 -7.96 -9.34
N CYS A 123 -9.04 -8.08 -9.87
CA CYS A 123 -9.48 -7.43 -11.10
C CYS A 123 -9.92 -5.98 -10.92
N ARG A 124 -10.33 -5.58 -9.72
CA ARG A 124 -10.73 -4.21 -9.40
C ARG A 124 -9.57 -3.23 -9.60
N HIS A 125 -8.80 -2.99 -8.55
CA HIS A 125 -7.59 -2.16 -8.60
C HIS A 125 -6.53 -2.62 -7.59
N LYS A 126 -6.66 -3.84 -7.03
CA LYS A 126 -5.74 -4.32 -5.98
C LYS A 126 -4.28 -4.30 -6.45
N ALA A 127 -4.02 -4.70 -7.69
CA ALA A 127 -2.70 -4.68 -8.31
C ALA A 127 -2.07 -3.27 -8.40
N TYR A 128 -2.86 -2.19 -8.30
CA TYR A 128 -2.36 -0.82 -8.49
C TYR A 128 -1.59 -0.29 -7.27
N HIS A 129 -1.55 -1.08 -6.18
CA HIS A 129 -0.98 -0.67 -4.90
C HIS A 129 0.36 -1.34 -4.60
N PHE A 130 0.81 -2.29 -5.42
CA PHE A 130 2.09 -2.95 -5.23
C PHE A 130 2.71 -3.42 -6.55
N THR A 131 3.97 -3.80 -6.48
CA THR A 131 4.69 -4.65 -7.41
C THR A 131 5.54 -5.59 -6.55
N ASP A 132 5.66 -6.86 -6.91
CA ASP A 132 6.33 -7.85 -6.05
C ASP A 132 7.71 -8.20 -6.61
N ILE A 133 8.58 -7.21 -6.84
CA ILE A 133 9.90 -7.50 -7.41
C ILE A 133 10.75 -8.25 -6.39
N ALA A 134 11.45 -9.30 -6.82
CA ALA A 134 12.36 -10.03 -5.94
C ALA A 134 13.39 -9.07 -5.32
N ILE A 135 13.57 -9.15 -4.00
CA ILE A 135 14.61 -8.40 -3.29
C ILE A 135 16.02 -8.74 -3.83
N GLY A 136 16.97 -7.83 -3.64
CA GLY A 136 18.32 -7.95 -4.22
C GLY A 136 18.43 -7.61 -5.71
N GLN A 137 17.32 -7.35 -6.41
CA GLN A 137 17.35 -6.82 -7.77
C GLN A 137 17.85 -5.36 -7.78
N PRO A 138 18.71 -4.97 -8.74
CA PRO A 138 19.39 -3.67 -8.71
C PRO A 138 18.48 -2.49 -9.07
N ARG A 139 17.34 -2.76 -9.73
CA ARG A 139 16.35 -1.77 -10.15
C ARG A 139 15.01 -2.43 -10.43
N TYR A 140 13.96 -1.62 -10.41
CA TYR A 140 12.69 -2.00 -11.03
C TYR A 140 12.85 -2.12 -12.56
N ASP A 141 12.28 -3.17 -13.12
CA ASP A 141 12.16 -3.39 -14.55
C ASP A 141 10.82 -4.11 -14.84
N PRO A 142 9.98 -3.60 -15.74
CA PRO A 142 8.69 -4.21 -16.04
C PRO A 142 8.79 -5.62 -16.65
N ALA A 143 9.98 -6.05 -17.09
CA ALA A 143 10.22 -7.40 -17.58
C ALA A 143 10.58 -8.42 -16.48
N LEU A 144 10.81 -7.98 -15.23
CA LEU A 144 11.14 -8.89 -14.14
C LEU A 144 9.91 -9.69 -13.68
N PRO A 145 10.11 -10.95 -13.24
CA PRO A 145 9.08 -11.67 -12.51
C PRO A 145 8.58 -10.87 -11.30
N GLY A 146 7.26 -10.90 -11.07
CA GLY A 146 6.59 -10.09 -10.05
C GLY A 146 6.11 -8.71 -10.51
N ALA A 147 6.63 -8.20 -11.64
CA ALA A 147 6.11 -6.99 -12.28
C ALA A 147 4.80 -7.26 -13.04
N SER A 148 4.00 -6.22 -13.25
CA SER A 148 2.75 -6.31 -14.02
C SER A 148 2.44 -5.01 -14.76
N PRO A 149 1.81 -5.04 -15.95
CA PRO A 149 1.38 -3.82 -16.64
C PRO A 149 0.28 -3.04 -15.87
N ASN A 150 -0.23 -3.61 -14.79
CA ASN A 150 -1.20 -3.01 -13.89
C ASN A 150 -0.58 -2.62 -12.54
N ASP A 151 0.74 -2.77 -12.36
CA ASP A 151 1.33 -2.57 -11.05
C ASP A 151 1.40 -1.10 -10.62
N LEU A 152 1.82 -0.91 -9.37
CA LEU A 152 1.96 0.39 -8.74
C LEU A 152 2.77 1.42 -9.55
N VAL A 153 3.86 0.98 -10.20
CA VAL A 153 4.72 1.89 -10.97
C VAL A 153 3.96 2.42 -12.19
N HIS A 154 3.23 1.55 -12.88
CA HIS A 154 2.38 1.93 -14.01
C HIS A 154 1.18 2.77 -13.57
N ALA A 155 0.57 2.47 -12.41
CA ALA A 155 -0.53 3.25 -11.84
C ALA A 155 -0.13 4.70 -11.54
N ILE A 156 1.06 4.92 -10.98
CA ILE A 156 1.60 6.27 -10.77
C ILE A 156 1.87 6.97 -12.11
N GLY A 157 2.47 6.27 -13.08
CA GLY A 157 2.71 6.81 -14.42
C GLY A 157 1.42 7.24 -15.13
N ALA A 158 0.35 6.46 -14.99
CA ALA A 158 -0.97 6.81 -15.51
C ALA A 158 -1.56 8.05 -14.82
N ALA A 159 -1.46 8.13 -13.49
CA ALA A 159 -1.93 9.30 -12.73
C ALA A 159 -1.17 10.57 -13.14
N ILE A 160 0.16 10.52 -13.28
CA ILE A 160 0.99 11.64 -13.76
C ILE A 160 0.56 12.06 -15.16
N THR A 161 0.37 11.11 -16.08
CA THR A 161 -0.06 11.40 -17.47
C THR A 161 -1.40 12.15 -17.50
N VAL A 162 -2.38 11.71 -16.71
CA VAL A 162 -3.68 12.40 -16.60
C VAL A 162 -3.55 13.79 -15.99
N LEU A 163 -2.68 13.97 -14.99
CA LEU A 163 -2.44 15.27 -14.38
C LEU A 163 -1.73 16.27 -15.31
N GLN A 164 -0.93 15.77 -16.25
CA GLN A 164 -0.36 16.55 -17.36
C GLN A 164 -1.37 16.88 -18.46
N GLY A 165 -2.61 16.40 -18.36
CA GLY A 165 -3.68 16.64 -19.34
C GLY A 165 -3.76 15.59 -20.47
N GLY A 166 -2.95 14.53 -20.41
CA GLY A 166 -3.02 13.41 -21.33
C GLY A 166 -4.13 12.40 -20.98
N PRO A 167 -4.45 11.46 -21.89
CA PRO A 167 -5.34 10.35 -21.56
C PRO A 167 -4.63 9.33 -20.65
N SER A 168 -5.40 8.62 -19.81
CA SER A 168 -4.86 7.50 -19.02
C SER A 168 -4.36 6.38 -19.94
N PRO A 169 -3.09 5.92 -19.79
CA PRO A 169 -2.57 4.79 -20.55
C PRO A 169 -3.29 3.49 -20.17
N ALA A 170 -3.73 2.72 -21.17
CA ALA A 170 -4.26 1.38 -20.97
C ALA A 170 -3.19 0.45 -20.35
N PRO A 171 -3.58 -0.55 -19.54
CA PRO A 171 -4.95 -0.95 -19.19
C PRO A 171 -5.61 -0.12 -18.06
N ILE A 172 -4.88 0.81 -17.46
CA ILE A 172 -5.35 1.63 -16.34
C ILE A 172 -6.26 2.75 -16.87
N ASN A 173 -7.40 2.95 -16.22
CA ASN A 173 -8.39 3.95 -16.64
C ASN A 173 -8.70 4.94 -15.52
N ILE A 174 -7.90 6.01 -15.48
CA ILE A 174 -8.04 7.14 -14.57
C ILE A 174 -8.71 8.32 -15.30
N VAL A 175 -9.72 8.95 -14.68
CA VAL A 175 -10.48 10.03 -15.31
C VAL A 175 -10.42 11.32 -14.50
N GLY A 176 -9.86 12.35 -15.12
CA GLY A 176 -9.84 13.72 -14.60
C GLY A 176 -8.81 13.96 -13.50
N GLN A 177 -8.49 15.24 -13.29
CA GLN A 177 -7.43 15.65 -12.37
C GLN A 177 -7.70 15.26 -10.92
N ARG A 178 -8.97 15.28 -10.48
CA ARG A 178 -9.33 14.96 -9.09
C ARG A 178 -9.08 13.49 -8.74
N GLU A 179 -9.51 12.57 -9.61
CA GLU A 179 -9.26 11.14 -9.41
C GLU A 179 -7.77 10.85 -9.49
N ALA A 180 -7.09 11.37 -10.51
CA ALA A 180 -5.65 11.19 -10.68
C ALA A 180 -4.84 11.72 -9.49
N LEU A 181 -5.18 12.88 -8.93
CA LEU A 181 -4.46 13.44 -7.78
C LEU A 181 -4.72 12.66 -6.49
N ARG A 182 -5.94 12.16 -6.28
CA ARG A 182 -6.26 11.26 -5.14
C ARG A 182 -5.46 9.98 -5.20
N LEU A 183 -5.41 9.37 -6.38
CA LEU A 183 -4.62 8.16 -6.64
C LEU A 183 -3.13 8.41 -6.47
N LEU A 184 -2.60 9.50 -7.06
CA LEU A 184 -1.19 9.87 -6.93
C LEU A 184 -0.78 10.08 -5.45
N ALA A 185 -1.60 10.78 -4.66
CA ALA A 185 -1.32 11.03 -3.25
C ALA A 185 -1.22 9.72 -2.44
N HIS A 186 -2.03 8.72 -2.79
CA HIS A 186 -1.98 7.39 -2.18
C HIS A 186 -0.78 6.58 -2.68
N TYR A 187 -0.66 6.41 -3.99
CA TYR A 187 0.33 5.54 -4.62
C TYR A 187 1.78 5.97 -4.40
N ILE A 188 2.05 7.27 -4.25
CA ILE A 188 3.39 7.71 -3.82
C ILE A 188 3.70 7.24 -2.40
N GLY A 189 2.71 7.13 -1.51
CA GLY A 189 2.87 6.44 -0.23
C GLY A 189 3.25 4.99 -0.44
N ASP A 190 2.42 4.22 -1.16
CA ASP A 190 2.64 2.79 -1.44
C ASP A 190 4.03 2.53 -2.01
N LEU A 191 4.49 3.36 -2.95
CA LEU A 191 5.77 3.17 -3.64
C LEU A 191 6.96 3.22 -2.68
N HIS A 192 6.78 3.81 -1.51
CA HIS A 192 7.79 3.92 -0.47
C HIS A 192 7.61 2.92 0.67
N GLN A 193 6.52 2.14 0.69
CA GLN A 193 6.39 1.00 1.59
C GLN A 193 7.27 -0.14 1.02
N PRO A 194 8.34 -0.58 1.72
CA PRO A 194 9.26 -1.56 1.13
C PRO A 194 8.62 -2.87 0.66
N LEU A 195 7.63 -3.41 1.39
CA LEU A 195 6.88 -4.62 1.04
C LEU A 195 5.82 -4.40 -0.06
N HIS A 196 5.63 -3.17 -0.55
CA HIS A 196 4.81 -2.88 -1.72
C HIS A 196 5.60 -2.90 -3.02
N VAL A 197 6.93 -3.03 -2.94
CA VAL A 197 7.83 -3.00 -4.10
C VAL A 197 8.74 -4.21 -4.12
N GLY A 198 9.29 -4.59 -2.96
CA GLY A 198 10.19 -5.72 -2.81
C GLY A 198 9.54 -6.89 -2.09
N SER A 199 9.64 -8.08 -2.67
CA SER A 199 9.14 -9.34 -2.11
C SER A 199 10.28 -10.36 -1.93
N ILE A 200 10.23 -11.10 -0.82
CA ILE A 200 11.07 -12.30 -0.63
C ILE A 200 10.34 -13.52 -1.18
N TYR A 201 10.86 -14.16 -2.21
CA TYR A 201 10.28 -15.42 -2.69
C TYR A 201 10.82 -16.59 -1.88
N LEU A 202 9.95 -17.53 -1.53
CA LEU A 202 10.26 -18.59 -0.59
C LEU A 202 9.91 -19.97 -1.14
N SER A 203 10.83 -20.91 -0.98
CA SER A 203 10.52 -22.34 -1.02
C SER A 203 9.62 -22.74 0.16
N ASP A 204 8.98 -23.91 0.05
CA ASP A 204 8.23 -24.49 1.17
C ASP A 204 9.12 -24.76 2.40
N ALA A 205 10.43 -24.90 2.23
CA ALA A 205 11.38 -25.02 3.33
C ALA A 205 11.67 -23.67 4.04
N GLY A 206 11.10 -22.56 3.57
CA GLY A 206 11.36 -21.21 4.11
C GLY A 206 12.69 -20.62 3.66
N GLN A 207 13.32 -21.19 2.64
CA GLN A 207 14.56 -20.66 2.05
C GLN A 207 14.25 -19.66 0.95
N ALA A 208 14.95 -18.52 0.98
CA ALA A 208 14.84 -17.49 -0.04
C ALA A 208 15.30 -17.99 -1.40
N MET A 209 14.62 -17.54 -2.45
CA MET A 209 14.98 -17.81 -3.84
C MET A 209 14.70 -16.59 -4.71
N ASN A 210 15.28 -16.59 -5.91
CA ASN A 210 15.02 -15.57 -6.93
C ASN A 210 14.28 -16.23 -8.10
N PRO A 211 13.00 -15.89 -8.35
CA PRO A 211 12.29 -16.42 -9.50
C PRO A 211 12.90 -15.87 -10.79
N THR A 212 12.97 -16.73 -11.80
CA THR A 212 13.46 -16.38 -13.15
C THR A 212 12.32 -16.27 -14.15
N THR A 213 11.13 -16.77 -13.80
CA THR A 213 9.92 -16.70 -14.63
C THR A 213 8.71 -16.15 -13.86
N PRO A 214 7.70 -15.58 -14.54
CA PRO A 214 6.45 -15.19 -13.89
C PRO A 214 5.73 -16.34 -13.20
N GLN A 215 5.86 -17.57 -13.71
CA GLN A 215 5.26 -18.75 -13.09
C GLN A 215 5.92 -19.07 -11.75
N GLU A 216 7.25 -19.11 -11.69
CA GLU A 216 7.98 -19.32 -10.43
C GLU A 216 7.67 -18.22 -9.41
N ALA A 217 7.57 -16.97 -9.86
CA ALA A 217 7.15 -15.88 -8.99
C ALA A 217 5.74 -16.13 -8.42
N HIS A 218 4.79 -16.59 -9.23
CA HIS A 218 3.44 -16.91 -8.74
C HIS A 218 3.42 -18.06 -7.73
N GLU A 219 4.18 -19.13 -7.98
CA GLU A 219 4.21 -20.34 -7.15
C GLU A 219 4.89 -20.11 -5.79
N HIS A 220 5.87 -19.21 -5.74
CA HIS A 220 6.68 -18.92 -4.56
C HIS A 220 6.38 -17.57 -3.90
N ASP A 221 5.32 -16.89 -4.35
CA ASP A 221 4.85 -15.66 -3.75
C ASP A 221 4.34 -15.91 -2.31
N ASN A 222 4.49 -14.89 -1.47
CA ASN A 222 4.01 -14.85 -0.09
C ASN A 222 2.97 -13.73 0.11
N ALA A 223 2.36 -13.27 -0.98
CA ALA A 223 1.44 -12.14 -1.07
C ALA A 223 2.04 -10.86 -0.47
N GLY A 224 3.26 -10.51 -0.87
CA GLY A 224 3.96 -9.29 -0.42
C GLY A 224 4.21 -9.23 1.10
N GLY A 225 4.27 -10.37 1.80
CA GLY A 225 4.45 -10.44 3.26
C GLY A 225 3.17 -10.77 4.02
N ASN A 226 2.04 -10.98 3.33
CA ASN A 226 0.77 -11.31 3.97
C ASN A 226 0.69 -12.75 4.46
N GLN A 227 1.51 -13.65 3.91
CA GLN A 227 1.63 -15.05 4.35
C GLN A 227 2.79 -15.28 5.34
N LEU A 228 3.57 -14.24 5.63
CA LEU A 228 4.61 -14.26 6.66
C LEU A 228 4.03 -13.83 8.01
N LEU A 229 4.02 -14.71 9.01
CA LEU A 229 3.37 -14.44 10.29
C LEU A 229 4.39 -14.15 11.40
N LEU A 230 4.65 -12.88 11.69
CA LEU A 230 5.49 -12.44 12.79
C LEU A 230 4.69 -12.45 14.11
N LYS A 231 4.96 -13.43 14.98
CA LYS A 231 4.20 -13.64 16.24
C LYS A 231 2.67 -13.69 16.02
N GLY A 232 2.24 -14.32 14.93
CA GLY A 232 0.82 -14.46 14.57
C GLY A 232 0.21 -13.29 13.80
N TRP A 233 0.94 -12.18 13.65
CA TRP A 233 0.51 -11.03 12.83
C TRP A 233 1.12 -11.11 11.43
N LYS A 234 0.37 -10.73 10.39
CA LYS A 234 0.91 -10.62 9.03
C LYS A 234 2.05 -9.60 9.03
N LEU A 235 3.19 -9.98 8.49
CA LEU A 235 4.37 -9.13 8.43
C LEU A 235 4.05 -7.84 7.68
N HIS A 236 3.32 -7.94 6.56
CA HIS A 236 2.86 -6.78 5.80
C HIS A 236 2.12 -5.77 6.68
N ALA A 237 1.07 -6.21 7.38
CA ALA A 237 0.30 -5.35 8.29
C ALA A 237 1.14 -4.74 9.42
N VAL A 238 2.16 -5.45 9.90
CA VAL A 238 3.14 -4.91 10.88
C VAL A 238 3.96 -3.78 10.26
N TRP A 239 4.31 -3.83 8.98
CA TRP A 239 5.04 -2.76 8.30
C TRP A 239 4.14 -1.59 7.91
N ASP A 240 2.87 -1.84 7.61
CA ASP A 240 1.89 -0.80 7.32
C ASP A 240 1.52 0.02 8.55
N ASP A 241 1.50 -0.62 9.73
CA ASP A 241 1.18 0.06 10.98
C ASP A 241 2.34 0.96 11.45
N VAL A 242 2.21 2.25 11.16
CA VAL A 242 3.15 3.28 11.58
C VAL A 242 2.76 3.79 12.98
N PRO A 243 3.69 3.81 13.96
CA PRO A 243 3.37 4.24 15.32
C PRO A 243 2.80 5.67 15.39
N GLY A 244 1.68 5.84 16.11
CA GLY A 244 1.00 7.15 16.21
C GLY A 244 1.88 8.29 16.76
N LYS A 245 2.83 7.98 17.66
CA LYS A 245 3.81 8.98 18.15
C LYS A 245 4.75 9.45 17.03
N LEU A 246 5.16 8.54 16.16
CA LEU A 246 6.01 8.87 15.01
C LEU A 246 5.23 9.74 14.02
N THR A 247 4.02 9.34 13.64
CA THR A 247 3.20 10.13 12.70
C THR A 247 2.88 11.51 13.25
N THR A 248 2.52 11.62 14.52
CA THR A 248 2.30 12.92 15.19
C THR A 248 3.54 13.82 15.09
N THR A 249 4.72 13.28 15.38
CA THR A 249 5.99 14.05 15.31
C THR A 249 6.28 14.52 13.89
N LEU A 250 6.07 13.65 12.90
CA LEU A 250 6.31 14.00 11.50
C LEU A 250 5.31 15.04 10.99
N MET A 251 4.04 14.90 11.34
CA MET A 251 2.96 15.81 10.93
C MET A 251 3.05 17.19 11.59
N THR A 252 3.66 17.32 12.78
CA THR A 252 3.83 18.61 13.48
C THR A 252 5.08 19.40 13.07
N GLY A 253 5.73 19.03 11.97
CA GLY A 253 6.79 19.83 11.33
C GLY A 253 8.14 19.15 11.20
N ALA A 254 8.42 18.11 12.00
CA ALA A 254 9.68 17.38 11.88
C ALA A 254 9.79 16.68 10.52
N GLY A 255 8.68 16.16 10.00
CA GLY A 255 8.61 15.51 8.69
C GLY A 255 8.96 16.47 7.56
N ALA A 256 8.34 17.65 7.52
CA ALA A 256 8.67 18.68 6.52
C ALA A 256 10.14 19.14 6.64
N THR A 257 10.66 19.30 7.85
CA THR A 257 12.07 19.67 8.09
C THR A 257 13.05 18.64 7.54
N GLN A 258 12.76 17.34 7.74
CA GLN A 258 13.58 16.25 7.19
C GLN A 258 13.40 16.14 5.67
N ALA A 259 12.16 16.27 5.18
CA ALA A 259 11.82 16.14 3.77
C ALA A 259 12.50 17.20 2.89
N ARG A 260 12.71 18.43 3.39
CA ARG A 260 13.50 19.46 2.68
C ARG A 260 14.96 19.07 2.41
N LYS A 261 15.49 18.06 3.11
CA LYS A 261 16.86 17.54 2.91
C LYS A 261 16.90 16.39 1.90
N VAL A 262 15.74 15.86 1.49
CA VAL A 262 15.67 14.81 0.47
C VAL A 262 16.06 15.42 -0.87
N LYS A 263 17.01 14.79 -1.56
CA LYS A 263 17.46 15.25 -2.88
C LYS A 263 16.31 15.12 -3.88
N THR A 264 16.07 16.19 -4.62
CA THR A 264 15.10 16.20 -5.72
C THR A 264 15.55 15.24 -6.84
N THR A 265 14.61 14.47 -7.35
CA THR A 265 14.86 13.59 -8.51
C THR A 265 14.97 14.41 -9.79
N ARG A 266 15.96 14.08 -10.63
CA ARG A 266 16.21 14.77 -11.91
C ARG A 266 15.59 13.99 -13.06
N GLY A 267 15.56 14.61 -14.24
CA GLY A 267 15.02 13.98 -15.45
C GLY A 267 13.51 14.16 -15.60
N LEU A 268 12.93 13.42 -16.54
CA LEU A 268 11.52 13.55 -16.89
C LEU A 268 10.62 12.97 -15.79
N ILE A 269 9.55 13.69 -15.45
CA ILE A 269 8.62 13.32 -14.37
C ILE A 269 7.99 11.93 -14.55
N ASN A 270 7.79 11.50 -15.79
CA ASN A 270 7.25 10.17 -16.12
C ASN A 270 8.23 9.02 -15.85
N GLN A 271 9.52 9.30 -15.65
CA GLN A 271 10.53 8.29 -15.30
C GLN A 271 10.72 8.16 -13.78
N TRP A 272 10.25 9.12 -13.00
CA TRP A 272 10.45 9.14 -11.55
C TRP A 272 9.86 7.92 -10.82
N PRO A 273 8.68 7.39 -11.17
CA PRO A 273 8.14 6.21 -10.50
C PRO A 273 9.08 4.99 -10.59
N THR A 274 9.68 4.75 -11.76
CA THR A 274 10.67 3.69 -11.97
C THR A 274 11.92 3.90 -11.12
N VAL A 275 12.44 5.13 -11.06
CA VAL A 275 13.61 5.48 -10.23
C VAL A 275 13.31 5.24 -8.76
N TRP A 276 12.15 5.68 -8.28
CA TRP A 276 11.75 5.57 -6.89
C TRP A 276 11.42 4.14 -6.47
N ALA A 277 10.83 3.34 -7.37
CA ALA A 277 10.68 1.90 -7.16
C ALA A 277 12.04 1.23 -6.95
N GLY A 278 13.05 1.58 -7.76
CA GLY A 278 14.43 1.11 -7.57
C GLY A 278 15.02 1.51 -6.21
N ASP A 279 14.80 2.76 -5.78
CA ASP A 279 15.26 3.22 -4.46
C ASP A 279 14.58 2.47 -3.31
N THR A 280 13.28 2.19 -3.41
CA THR A 280 12.54 1.42 -2.40
C THR A 280 12.98 -0.03 -2.39
N LEU A 281 13.24 -0.62 -3.55
CA LEU A 281 13.74 -2.00 -3.68
C LEU A 281 15.10 -2.19 -3.03
N ALA A 282 16.01 -1.21 -3.16
CA ALA A 282 17.29 -1.20 -2.46
C ALA A 282 17.16 -1.16 -0.93
N ASP A 283 16.04 -0.64 -0.42
CA ASP A 283 15.72 -0.62 1.01
C ASP A 283 14.93 -1.87 1.47
N ALA A 284 14.33 -2.63 0.56
CA ALA A 284 13.42 -3.74 0.87
C ALA A 284 14.11 -4.95 1.54
N ASP A 285 15.39 -5.22 1.23
CA ASP A 285 16.18 -6.25 1.92
C ASP A 285 16.25 -6.01 3.44
N GLN A 286 16.20 -4.75 3.88
CA GLN A 286 16.25 -4.41 5.30
C GLN A 286 15.03 -4.91 6.07
N VAL A 287 13.90 -5.14 5.39
CA VAL A 287 12.69 -5.72 6.00
C VAL A 287 12.97 -7.11 6.56
N PHE A 288 13.74 -7.92 5.85
CA PHE A 288 13.96 -9.32 6.19
C PHE A 288 15.20 -9.52 7.08
N LYS A 289 15.99 -8.48 7.31
CA LYS A 289 17.19 -8.55 8.13
C LYS A 289 16.86 -8.86 9.59
N GLY A 290 17.42 -9.98 10.08
CA GLY A 290 17.22 -10.43 11.46
C GLY A 290 15.93 -11.22 11.69
N LEU A 291 15.14 -11.45 10.63
CA LEU A 291 14.03 -12.39 10.66
C LEU A 291 14.54 -13.83 10.54
N LYS A 292 13.87 -14.75 11.23
CA LYS A 292 13.99 -16.20 11.00
C LYS A 292 12.65 -16.71 10.48
N ILE A 293 12.69 -17.29 9.30
CA ILE A 293 11.51 -17.82 8.60
C ILE A 293 11.53 -19.34 8.75
N ALA A 294 10.48 -19.91 9.33
CA ALA A 294 10.30 -21.36 9.45
C ALA A 294 9.75 -21.96 8.14
N PRO A 295 9.80 -23.29 7.96
CA PRO A 295 9.11 -23.95 6.85
C PRO A 295 7.62 -23.62 6.79
N LYS A 296 7.06 -23.71 5.59
CA LYS A 296 5.65 -23.42 5.31
C LYS A 296 4.74 -24.40 6.05
N ALA A 297 3.71 -23.86 6.68
CA ALA A 297 2.62 -24.60 7.31
C ALA A 297 1.29 -24.10 6.72
N GLY A 298 0.62 -24.96 5.95
CA GLY A 298 -0.50 -24.56 5.10
C GLY A 298 -0.04 -23.52 4.07
N ASP A 299 -0.70 -22.36 4.06
CA ASP A 299 -0.37 -21.26 3.13
C ASP A 299 0.51 -20.18 3.77
N THR A 300 1.15 -20.46 4.91
CA THR A 300 1.87 -19.43 5.68
C THR A 300 3.23 -19.90 6.18
N TRP A 301 4.14 -18.96 6.41
CA TRP A 301 5.41 -19.19 7.07
C TRP A 301 5.43 -18.47 8.42
N ALA A 302 5.77 -19.20 9.49
CA ALA A 302 5.96 -18.57 10.79
C ALA A 302 7.28 -17.79 10.81
N VAL A 303 7.24 -16.57 11.34
CA VAL A 303 8.39 -15.67 11.39
C VAL A 303 8.68 -15.26 12.83
N THR A 304 9.96 -15.24 13.19
CA THR A 304 10.44 -14.70 14.46
C THR A 304 11.49 -13.64 14.23
N ALA A 305 11.61 -12.71 15.17
CA ALA A 305 12.58 -11.62 15.15
C ALA A 305 13.17 -11.39 16.54
N THR A 306 14.36 -10.81 16.60
CA THR A 306 14.99 -10.44 17.87
C THR A 306 14.54 -9.03 18.28
N GLU A 307 13.81 -8.93 19.40
CA GLU A 307 13.30 -7.67 19.93
C GLU A 307 14.20 -7.11 21.04
N PRO A 308 14.26 -5.77 21.24
CA PRO A 308 13.54 -4.73 20.49
C PRO A 308 14.21 -4.31 19.17
N GLY A 309 15.32 -4.96 18.81
CA GLY A 309 16.17 -4.55 17.67
C GLY A 309 15.41 -4.49 16.35
N TYR A 310 14.59 -5.50 16.05
CA TYR A 310 13.79 -5.54 14.84
C TYR A 310 12.77 -4.39 14.79
N ARG A 311 12.00 -4.19 15.86
CA ARG A 311 11.03 -3.10 15.93
C ARG A 311 11.68 -1.73 15.75
N LEU A 312 12.82 -1.48 16.39
CA LEU A 312 13.54 -0.20 16.26
C LEU A 312 14.07 0.04 14.84
N ALA A 313 14.62 -1.00 14.20
CA ALA A 313 15.07 -0.92 12.81
C ALA A 313 13.90 -0.65 11.85
N ARG A 314 12.78 -1.36 12.03
CA ARG A 314 11.54 -1.12 11.29
C ARG A 314 11.06 0.32 11.44
N GLU A 315 10.89 0.81 12.67
CA GLU A 315 10.40 2.18 12.92
C GLU A 315 11.31 3.25 12.30
N ALA A 316 12.63 3.06 12.36
CA ALA A 316 13.59 3.95 11.70
C ALA A 316 13.44 3.95 10.16
N LEU A 317 13.26 2.78 9.55
CA LEU A 317 13.05 2.68 8.11
C LEU A 317 11.68 3.24 7.70
N GLN A 318 10.61 2.96 8.47
CA GLN A 318 9.28 3.55 8.26
C GLN A 318 9.37 5.08 8.23
N GLN A 319 10.05 5.69 9.21
CA GLN A 319 10.27 7.14 9.23
C GLN A 319 10.98 7.63 7.97
N ALA A 320 12.09 6.98 7.59
CA ALA A 320 12.88 7.40 6.43
C ALA A 320 12.06 7.34 5.13
N GLN A 321 11.27 6.28 4.94
CA GLN A 321 10.44 6.12 3.75
C GLN A 321 9.26 7.10 3.70
N ILE A 322 8.57 7.34 4.82
CA ILE A 322 7.47 8.30 4.89
C ILE A 322 7.95 9.72 4.57
N VAL A 323 9.10 10.12 5.11
CA VAL A 323 9.73 11.41 4.80
C VAL A 323 10.10 11.51 3.32
N LYS A 324 10.68 10.44 2.76
CA LYS A 324 11.06 10.35 1.33
C LYS A 324 9.82 10.47 0.44
N ALA A 325 8.73 9.77 0.77
CA ALA A 325 7.45 9.81 0.07
C ALA A 325 6.84 11.21 0.11
N GLY A 326 6.80 11.87 1.27
CA GLY A 326 6.25 13.22 1.40
C GLY A 326 7.03 14.25 0.58
N ALA A 327 8.37 14.17 0.57
CA ALA A 327 9.23 15.01 -0.26
C ALA A 327 8.94 14.82 -1.76
N ARG A 328 8.82 13.56 -2.20
CA ARG A 328 8.58 13.19 -3.59
C ARG A 328 7.18 13.55 -4.05
N LEU A 329 6.16 13.37 -3.22
CA LEU A 329 4.80 13.81 -3.53
C LEU A 329 4.76 15.33 -3.74
N ALA A 330 5.39 16.10 -2.85
CA ALA A 330 5.54 17.55 -3.04
C ALA A 330 6.27 17.90 -4.34
N GLN A 331 7.37 17.19 -4.63
CA GLN A 331 8.12 17.39 -5.87
C GLN A 331 7.26 17.16 -7.12
N VAL A 332 6.46 16.09 -7.16
CA VAL A 332 5.56 15.80 -8.31
C VAL A 332 4.58 16.95 -8.50
N VAL A 333 3.84 17.34 -7.46
CA VAL A 333 2.79 18.37 -7.61
C VAL A 333 3.37 19.74 -7.95
N SER A 334 4.53 20.11 -7.38
CA SER A 334 5.22 21.36 -7.74
C SER A 334 5.79 21.35 -9.15
N THR A 335 6.11 20.17 -9.70
CA THR A 335 6.57 20.06 -11.10
C THR A 335 5.41 20.12 -12.08
N LEU A 336 4.26 19.56 -11.71
CA LEU A 336 3.03 19.63 -12.52
C LEU A 336 2.47 21.06 -12.57
N TRP A 337 2.51 21.77 -11.44
CA TRP A 337 1.89 23.08 -11.25
C TRP A 337 2.82 24.02 -10.48
N PRO A 338 3.86 24.57 -11.15
CA PRO A 338 4.88 25.41 -10.51
C PRO A 338 4.33 26.71 -9.91
#